data_AF-A0A4P9ZQ76-F1
#
_entry.id   AF-A0A4P9ZQ76-F1
#
_cell.length_a   1.000
_cell.length_b   1.000
_cell.length_c   1.000
_cell.angle_alpha   90.00
_cell.angle_beta   90.00
_cell.angle_gamma   90.00
#
_symmetry.space_group_name_H-M   'P 1'
#
loop_
_entity.id
_entity.type
_entity.pdbx_description
1 polymer ?
#
loop_
_entity_poly.entity_id
_entity_poly.type
_entity_poly.pdbx_seq_one_letter_code
_entity_poly.pdbx_strand_id
1 'polypeptide(L)' 'MHTPADPPAKRRPSPSVEPQGQAKRPRITCPQCSREFTRLEGLRRHMTTHGASKTFRCSVSGCLSHFDHLEALNTHIQL' A
#
# COMPACT_ATOMS: atom_id res chain seq x y z
N MET A 1 26.46 17.80 25.66
CA MET A 1 26.00 16.40 25.54
C MET A 1 24.63 16.39 24.89
N HIS A 2 24.57 16.29 23.57
CA HIS A 2 23.33 16.03 22.83
C HIS A 2 23.60 14.83 21.93
N THR A 3 22.93 13.73 22.20
CA THR A 3 22.99 12.49 21.42
C THR A 3 22.31 12.75 20.08
N PRO A 4 22.92 12.42 18.93
CA PRO A 4 22.21 12.49 17.65
C PRO A 4 21.14 11.39 17.62
N ALA A 5 19.90 11.79 17.39
CA ALA A 5 18.80 10.87 17.10
C ALA A 5 18.98 10.31 15.68
N ASP A 6 19.23 9.02 15.60
CA ASP A 6 19.35 8.28 14.34
C ASP A 6 17.97 8.20 13.65
N PRO A 7 17.84 8.58 12.37
CA PRO A 7 16.56 8.50 11.66
C PRO A 7 16.15 7.03 11.42
N PRO A 8 14.85 6.69 11.42
CA PRO A 8 14.41 5.31 11.27
C PRO A 8 14.83 4.75 9.91
N ALA A 9 15.67 3.71 9.95
CA ALA A 9 16.17 2.97 8.80
C ALA A 9 15.00 2.58 7.87
N LYS A 10 14.95 3.22 6.70
CA LYS A 10 14.08 2.78 5.60
C LYS A 10 14.60 1.41 5.16
N ARG A 11 13.79 0.37 5.35
CA ARG A 11 14.14 -1.03 5.01
C ARG A 11 14.71 -1.10 3.60
N ARG A 12 15.98 -1.49 3.50
CA ARG A 12 16.62 -1.86 2.25
C ARG A 12 16.01 -3.20 1.82
N PRO A 13 15.46 -3.35 0.60
CA PRO A 13 15.10 -4.67 0.11
C PRO A 13 16.39 -5.50 0.01
N SER A 14 16.44 -6.62 0.72
CA SER A 14 17.49 -7.62 0.58
C SER A 14 17.48 -8.16 -0.86
N PRO A 15 18.63 -8.39 -1.50
CA PRO A 15 18.65 -9.06 -2.79
C PRO A 15 18.26 -10.53 -2.57
N SER A 16 17.00 -10.86 -2.89
CA SER A 16 16.57 -12.26 -3.01
C SER A 16 17.36 -12.91 -4.14
N VAL A 17 18.34 -13.72 -3.78
CA VAL A 17 18.95 -14.70 -4.66
C VAL A 17 17.89 -15.77 -4.96
N GLU A 18 17.39 -15.81 -6.19
CA GLU A 18 16.43 -16.82 -6.63
C GLU A 18 16.92 -17.47 -7.95
N PRO A 19 16.68 -18.77 -8.16
CA PRO A 19 17.52 -19.64 -8.97
C PRO A 19 17.21 -19.58 -10.48
N GLN A 20 18.18 -20.10 -11.24
CA GLN A 20 18.27 -20.11 -12.70
C GLN A 20 17.13 -20.91 -13.39
N GLY A 21 16.62 -20.38 -14.51
CA GLY A 21 16.08 -21.20 -15.60
C GLY A 21 14.56 -21.42 -15.69
N GLN A 22 13.77 -20.38 -15.98
CA GLN A 22 12.48 -20.53 -16.69
C GLN A 22 12.15 -19.19 -17.38
N ALA A 23 11.66 -19.22 -18.63
CA ALA A 23 11.35 -18.04 -19.44
C ALA A 23 10.64 -16.95 -18.60
N LYS A 24 11.39 -15.92 -18.22
CA LYS A 24 11.05 -14.98 -17.14
C LYS A 24 9.94 -14.05 -17.61
N ARG A 25 8.68 -14.46 -17.44
CA ARG A 25 7.54 -13.55 -17.60
C ARG A 25 7.70 -12.43 -16.56
N PRO A 26 7.70 -11.15 -16.96
CA PRO A 26 7.92 -10.05 -16.03
C PRO A 26 6.84 -10.08 -14.94
N ARG A 27 7.28 -10.11 -13.69
CA ARG A 27 6.40 -9.97 -12.53
C ARG A 27 6.03 -8.51 -12.40
N ILE A 28 4.76 -8.25 -12.14
CA ILE A 28 4.19 -6.91 -11.99
C ILE A 28 3.80 -6.76 -10.53
N THR A 29 4.46 -5.83 -9.85
CA THR A 29 4.25 -5.58 -8.42
C THR A 29 3.18 -4.52 -8.21
N CYS A 30 2.28 -4.76 -7.26
CA CYS A 30 1.31 -3.77 -6.81
C CYS A 30 2.02 -2.61 -6.09
N PRO A 31 1.76 -1.35 -6.49
CA PRO A 31 2.36 -0.19 -5.84
C PRO A 31 1.82 0.10 -4.44
N GLN A 32 0.70 -0.52 -4.02
CA GLN A 32 0.06 -0.28 -2.71
C GLN A 32 0.33 -1.36 -1.66
N CYS A 33 0.52 -2.63 -2.03
CA CYS A 33 0.67 -3.72 -1.06
C CYS A 33 1.79 -4.72 -1.39
N SER A 34 2.66 -4.41 -2.35
CA SER A 34 3.80 -5.24 -2.75
C SER A 34 3.47 -6.66 -3.24
N ARG A 35 2.19 -6.98 -3.49
CA ARG A 35 1.78 -8.24 -4.13
C ARG A 35 2.30 -8.32 -5.57
N GLU A 36 2.79 -9.50 -5.94
CA GLU A 36 3.30 -9.77 -7.29
C GLU A 36 2.27 -10.51 -8.14
N PHE A 37 2.21 -10.15 -9.42
CA PHE A 37 1.34 -10.78 -10.41
C PHE A 37 2.15 -11.17 -11.65
N THR A 38 1.80 -12.30 -12.26
CA THR A 38 2.44 -12.77 -13.51
C THR A 38 1.74 -12.25 -14.78
N ARG A 39 0.62 -11.53 -14.63
CA ARG A 39 -0.20 -10.96 -15.73
C ARG A 39 -0.76 -9.60 -15.33
N LEU A 40 -0.81 -8.67 -16.29
CA LEU A 40 -1.33 -7.31 -16.08
C LEU A 40 -2.83 -7.28 -15.80
N GLU A 41 -3.60 -8.21 -16.36
CA GLU A 41 -5.02 -8.40 -16.06
C GLU A 41 -5.24 -8.75 -14.57
N GLY A 42 -4.40 -9.63 -14.02
CA GLY A 42 -4.43 -9.99 -12.61
C GLY A 42 -4.15 -8.78 -11.71
N LEU A 43 -3.18 -7.94 -12.09
CA LEU A 43 -2.94 -6.65 -11.42
C LEU A 43 -4.16 -5.73 -11.52
N ARG A 44 -4.76 -5.54 -12.71
CA ARG A 44 -5.92 -4.65 -12.89
C ARG A 44 -7.11 -5.06 -12.04
N ARG A 45 -7.44 -6.36 -12.01
CA ARG A 45 -8.48 -6.89 -11.12
C ARG A 45 -8.09 -6.73 -9.65
N HIS A 46 -6.83 -6.93 -9.30
CA HIS A 46 -6.37 -6.64 -7.94
C HIS A 46 -6.43 -5.15 -7.59
N MET A 47 -6.21 -4.25 -8.55
CA MET A 47 -6.36 -2.81 -8.31
C MET A 47 -7.80 -2.44 -7.96
N THR A 48 -8.80 -3.25 -8.32
CA THR A 48 -10.17 -3.06 -7.81
C THR A 48 -10.31 -3.44 -6.35
N THR A 49 -9.43 -4.24 -5.74
CA THR A 49 -9.44 -4.43 -4.28
C THR A 49 -8.90 -3.21 -3.55
N HIS A 50 -8.01 -2.47 -4.21
CA HIS A 50 -7.54 -1.16 -3.75
C HIS A 50 -8.53 -0.03 -4.09
N GLY A 51 -9.26 -0.13 -5.21
CA GLY A 51 -10.25 0.84 -5.65
C GLY A 51 -11.67 0.63 -5.09
N ALA A 52 -12.01 -0.58 -4.66
CA ALA A 52 -13.21 -0.89 -3.87
C ALA A 52 -13.09 -0.33 -2.44
N SER A 53 -11.87 0.04 -2.03
CA SER A 53 -11.67 1.08 -1.04
C SER A 53 -12.04 2.42 -1.68
N LYS A 54 -13.34 2.68 -1.82
CA LYS A 54 -13.83 4.06 -1.75
C LYS A 54 -13.61 4.48 -0.30
N THR A 55 -12.35 4.62 0.11
CA THR A 55 -12.02 5.03 1.45
C THR A 55 -12.51 6.45 1.60
N PHE A 56 -13.46 6.63 2.50
CA PHE A 56 -14.00 7.91 2.86
C PHE A 56 -12.93 8.59 3.72
N ARG A 57 -12.23 9.57 3.13
CA ARG A 57 -11.21 10.34 3.84
C ARG A 57 -11.89 11.42 4.65
N CYS A 58 -11.40 11.63 5.87
CA CYS A 58 -11.82 12.77 6.67
C CYS A 58 -11.41 14.07 5.97
N SER A 59 -12.35 15.02 5.87
CA SER A 59 -12.08 16.34 5.27
C SER A 59 -11.56 17.35 6.30
N VAL A 60 -11.39 16.95 7.56
CA VAL A 60 -10.86 17.79 8.63
C VAL A 60 -9.36 17.99 8.43
N SER A 61 -8.94 19.25 8.39
CA SER A 61 -7.53 19.60 8.24
C SER A 61 -6.71 19.07 9.41
N GLY A 62 -5.71 18.24 9.13
CA GLY A 62 -4.90 17.55 10.15
C GLY A 62 -5.37 16.13 10.49
N CYS A 63 -6.50 15.66 9.94
CA CYS A 63 -6.97 14.29 10.12
C CYS A 63 -6.65 13.44 8.88
N LEU A 64 -5.83 12.39 9.04
CA LEU A 64 -5.46 11.46 7.97
C LEU A 64 -6.26 10.14 8.01
N SER A 65 -7.35 10.11 8.78
CA SER A 65 -8.20 8.94 8.93
C SER A 65 -8.92 8.59 7.63
N HIS A 66 -8.97 7.29 7.33
CA HIS A 66 -9.67 6.74 6.19
C HIS A 66 -10.59 5.60 6.64
N PHE A 67 -11.78 5.54 6.07
CA PHE A 67 -12.82 4.59 6.46
C PHE A 67 -13.30 3.81 5.25
N ASP A 68 -13.54 2.52 5.41
CA ASP A 68 -14.02 1.70 4.29
C ASP A 68 -15.49 2.01 3.93
N HIS A 69 -16.27 2.60 4.84
CA HIS A 69 -17.70 2.93 4.66
C HIS A 69 -18.03 4.36 5.11
N LEU A 70 -19.04 4.98 4.47
CA LEU A 70 -19.43 6.38 4.72
C LEU A 70 -19.95 6.59 6.15
N GLU A 71 -20.66 5.61 6.70
CA GLU A 71 -21.22 5.66 8.06
C GLU A 71 -20.13 5.81 9.12
N ALA A 72 -19.02 5.08 8.98
CA ALA A 72 -17.87 5.20 9.87
C ALA A 72 -17.17 6.56 9.75
N LEU A 73 -17.08 7.12 8.54
CA LEU A 73 -16.62 8.52 8.37
C LEU A 73 -17.60 9.50 9.02
N ASN A 74 -18.90 9.33 8.81
CA ASN A 74 -19.91 10.25 9.32
C ASN A 74 -19.89 10.30 10.84
N THR A 75 -19.86 9.14 11.52
CA THR A 75 -19.71 9.08 12.98
C THR A 75 -18.39 9.69 13.46
N HIS A 76 -17.32 9.57 12.68
CA HIS A 76 -16.02 10.17 13.02
C HIS A 76 -16.02 11.71 12.95
N ILE A 77 -16.75 12.33 12.01
CA ILE A 77 -16.79 13.80 11.85
C ILE A 77 -17.94 14.49 12.60
N GLN A 78 -18.93 13.71 13.06
CA GLN A 78 -20.06 14.19 13.87
C GLN A 78 -19.73 14.22 15.37
N LEU A 79 -18.54 13.74 15.76
CA LEU A 79 -17.93 13.89 17.09
C LEU A 79 -16.84 14.96 17.04
#